data_AF-A0A2V4U6F8-F1
#
_entry.id   AF-A0A2V4U6F8-F1
#
_cell.length_a   1.000
_cell.length_b   1.000
_cell.length_c   1.000
_cell.angle_alpha   90.00
_cell.angle_beta   90.00
_cell.angle_gamma   90.00
#
_symmetry.space_group_name_H-M   'P 1'
#
loop_
_entity.id
_entity.type
_entity.pdbx_description
1 polymer ?
#
loop_
_entity_poly.entity_id
_entity_poly.type
_entity_poly.pdbx_seq_one_letter_code
_entity_poly.pdbx_strand_id
1 'polypeptide(L)'
;MTIHTYTDLPLVDRAAFELACARHGFAPMQFDIRGEADPSDPEHGDMLIVRRGAWAQAYRIDARGQWLRQFEVDLNGRFFRQAPHA
;
A
#
# COMPACT_ATOMS: atom_id res chain seq x y z
N MET A 1 -10.03 10.42 -4.36
CA MET A 1 -9.91 10.72 -2.92
C MET A 1 -8.43 10.79 -2.57
N THR A 2 -7.93 11.94 -2.11
CA THR A 2 -6.49 12.15 -1.95
C THR A 2 -5.99 11.56 -0.63
N ILE A 3 -5.54 10.31 -0.64
CA ILE A 3 -4.98 9.65 0.55
C ILE A 3 -3.58 10.18 0.77
N HIS A 4 -3.34 10.90 1.87
CA HIS A 4 -1.99 11.42 2.15
C HIS A 4 -1.15 10.48 3.02
N THR A 5 -1.80 9.51 3.67
CA THR A 5 -1.17 8.55 4.58
C THR A 5 -2.10 7.37 4.83
N TYR A 6 -1.57 6.30 5.44
CA TYR A 6 -2.34 5.11 5.80
C TYR A 6 -3.50 5.40 6.78
N THR A 7 -3.48 6.55 7.46
CA THR A 7 -4.59 6.97 8.36
C THR A 7 -5.79 7.56 7.62
N ASP A 8 -5.61 7.96 6.35
CA ASP A 8 -6.70 8.44 5.50
C ASP A 8 -7.46 7.29 4.82
N LEU A 9 -6.89 6.07 4.88
CA LEU A 9 -7.57 4.87 4.44
C LEU A 9 -8.83 4.62 5.29
N PRO A 10 -9.90 4.07 4.67
CA PRO A 10 -11.06 3.63 5.42
C PRO A 10 -10.66 2.66 6.54
N LEU A 11 -11.36 2.73 7.68
CA LEU A 11 -10.98 2.04 8.91
C LEU A 11 -10.70 0.54 8.72
N VAL A 12 -11.47 -0.11 7.85
CA VAL A 12 -11.31 -1.52 7.50
C VAL A 12 -9.97 -1.79 6.82
N ASP A 13 -9.66 -1.04 5.76
CA ASP A 13 -8.39 -1.14 5.03
C ASP A 13 -7.20 -0.78 5.91
N ARG A 14 -7.33 0.27 6.72
CA ARG A 14 -6.31 0.68 7.68
C ARG A 14 -6.02 -0.43 8.69
N ALA A 15 -7.03 -0.98 9.36
CA ALA A 15 -6.84 -2.00 10.38
C ALA A 15 -6.19 -3.26 9.79
N ALA A 16 -6.60 -3.64 8.58
CA ALA A 16 -6.04 -4.79 7.90
C ALA A 16 -4.59 -4.55 7.41
N PHE A 17 -4.25 -3.33 7.00
CA PHE A 17 -2.88 -2.90 6.72
C PHE A 17 -1.98 -2.96 7.97
N GLU A 18 -2.45 -2.40 9.08
CA GLU A 18 -1.74 -2.41 10.37
C GLU A 18 -1.51 -3.86 10.84
N LEU A 19 -2.51 -4.73 10.68
CA LEU A 19 -2.42 -6.15 11.02
C LEU A 19 -1.43 -6.89 10.12
N ALA A 20 -1.44 -6.68 8.81
CA ALA A 20 -0.47 -7.28 7.88
C ALA A 20 0.96 -6.86 8.24
N CYS A 21 1.18 -5.56 8.50
CA CYS A 21 2.48 -5.07 8.96
C CYS A 21 2.91 -5.76 10.27
N ALA A 22 2.03 -5.79 11.27
CA ALA A 22 2.31 -6.41 12.57
C ALA A 22 2.60 -7.91 12.47
N ARG A 23 1.88 -8.65 11.63
CA ARG A 23 2.13 -10.09 11.37
C ARG A 23 3.53 -10.35 10.82
N HIS A 24 4.05 -9.42 10.05
CA HIS A 24 5.39 -9.50 9.45
C HIS A 24 6.48 -8.84 10.30
N GLY A 25 6.14 -8.23 11.45
CA GLY A 25 7.08 -7.55 12.33
C GLY A 25 7.51 -6.16 11.85
N PHE A 26 6.74 -5.54 10.94
CA PHE A 26 6.95 -4.17 10.49
C PHE A 26 5.96 -3.22 11.15
N ALA A 27 6.36 -1.96 11.34
CA ALA A 27 5.45 -0.92 11.80
C ALA A 27 4.81 -0.22 10.58
N PRO A 28 3.49 0.06 10.60
CA PRO A 28 2.79 0.74 9.51
C PRO A 28 3.40 2.13 9.21
N MET A 29 3.98 2.78 10.22
CA MET A 29 4.68 4.07 10.14
C MET A 29 5.93 4.03 9.24
N GLN A 30 6.50 2.84 8.98
CA GLN A 30 7.65 2.68 8.10
C GLN A 30 7.27 2.73 6.62
N PHE A 31 5.96 2.75 6.32
CA PHE A 31 5.42 2.81 4.98
C PHE A 31 4.84 4.20 4.74
N ASP A 32 5.36 4.88 3.71
CA ASP A 32 4.77 6.11 3.18
C ASP A 32 3.68 5.70 2.19
N ILE A 33 2.42 5.98 2.53
CA ILE A 33 1.27 5.65 1.69
C ILE A 33 0.72 6.93 1.09
N ARG A 34 0.55 6.96 -0.23
CA ARG A 34 -0.05 8.07 -0.96
C ARG A 34 -1.09 7.56 -1.94
N GLY A 35 -2.31 8.07 -1.85
CA GLY A 35 -3.32 7.96 -2.89
C GLY A 35 -3.13 9.08 -3.90
N GLU A 36 -2.85 8.69 -5.12
CA GLU A 36 -2.84 9.56 -6.28
C GLU A 36 -4.08 9.24 -7.12
N ALA A 37 -4.91 10.26 -7.37
CA ALA A 37 -5.94 10.14 -8.39
C ALA A 37 -5.23 10.23 -9.74
N ASP A 38 -5.33 9.17 -10.55
CA ASP A 38 -4.77 9.21 -11.90
C ASP A 38 -5.56 10.23 -12.73
N PRO A 39 -4.95 11.34 -13.17
CA PRO A 39 -5.66 12.38 -13.92
C PRO A 39 -5.96 11.96 -15.36
N SER A 40 -5.35 10.89 -15.85
CA SER A 40 -5.63 10.32 -17.17
C SER A 40 -6.81 9.35 -17.13
N ASP A 41 -7.18 8.84 -15.96
CA ASP A 41 -8.27 7.89 -15.83
C ASP A 41 -9.13 8.12 -14.56
N PRO A 42 -10.06 9.10 -14.61
CA PRO A 42 -10.97 9.37 -13.49
C PRO A 42 -12.03 8.28 -13.27
N GLU A 43 -12.15 7.32 -14.20
CA GLU A 43 -13.14 6.23 -14.14
C GLU A 43 -12.57 4.94 -13.52
N HIS A 44 -11.26 4.70 -13.63
CA HIS A 44 -10.60 3.46 -13.16
C HIS A 44 -10.04 3.51 -11.72
N GLY A 45 -10.31 4.57 -10.96
CA GLY A 45 -10.17 4.61 -9.49
C GLY A 45 -8.82 5.12 -8.97
N ASP A 46 -8.83 5.54 -7.70
CA ASP A 46 -7.64 6.06 -7.01
C ASP A 46 -6.52 5.02 -6.94
N MET A 47 -5.27 5.44 -7.14
CA MET A 47 -4.09 4.59 -7.07
C MET A 47 -3.35 4.81 -5.75
N LEU A 48 -3.04 3.74 -5.01
CA LEU A 48 -2.28 3.76 -3.77
C LEU A 48 -0.82 3.41 -4.00
N ILE A 49 0.05 4.38 -3.84
CA ILE A 49 1.50 4.21 -3.82
C ILE A 49 1.93 3.93 -2.39
N VAL A 50 2.47 2.74 -2.15
CA VAL A 50 3.10 2.37 -0.88
C VAL A 50 4.60 2.36 -1.08
N ARG A 51 5.33 3.16 -0.29
CA ARG A 51 6.79 3.23 -0.31
C ARG A 51 7.37 2.82 1.01
N ARG A 52 8.52 2.14 0.99
CA ARG A 52 9.29 1.78 2.17
C ARG A 52 10.78 1.88 1.84
N GLY A 53 11.44 2.94 2.31
CA GLY A 53 12.84 3.19 2.00
C GLY A 53 13.06 3.36 0.48
N ALA A 54 13.86 2.48 -0.13
CA ALA A 54 14.13 2.47 -1.57
C ALA A 54 13.04 1.75 -2.41
N TRP A 55 12.07 1.10 -1.75
CA TRP A 55 10.98 0.40 -2.44
C TRP A 55 9.77 1.33 -2.60
N ALA A 56 9.14 1.29 -3.77
CA ALA A 56 7.91 2.01 -4.09
C ALA A 56 7.04 1.14 -5.01
N GLN A 57 5.79 0.90 -4.63
CA GLN A 57 4.85 0.11 -5.41
C GLN A 57 3.51 0.83 -5.48
N ALA A 58 2.93 0.86 -6.68
CA ALA A 58 1.61 1.42 -6.92
C ALA A 58 0.58 0.30 -7.04
N TYR A 59 -0.50 0.41 -6.28
CA TYR A 59 -1.63 -0.52 -6.28
C TYR A 59 -2.89 0.24 -6.64
N ARG A 60 -3.88 -0.41 -7.26
CA ARG A 60 -5.18 0.24 -7.52
C ARG A 60 -6.13 0.06 -6.35
N ILE A 61 -6.70 1.14 -5.83
CA ILE A 61 -7.68 1.10 -4.75
C ILE A 61 -9.02 0.65 -5.33
N ASP A 62 -9.22 -0.66 -5.28
CA ASP A 62 -10.48 -1.28 -5.60
C ASP A 62 -11.38 -1.31 -4.36
N ALA A 63 -12.69 -1.08 -4.53
CA ALA A 63 -13.70 -1.18 -3.45
C ALA A 63 -13.75 -2.55 -2.75
N ARG A 64 -13.06 -3.55 -3.29
CA ARG A 64 -12.98 -4.93 -2.79
C ARG A 64 -11.73 -5.22 -1.95
N GLY A 65 -10.91 -4.20 -1.63
CA GLY A 65 -9.66 -4.36 -0.88
C GLY A 65 -8.62 -5.22 -1.61
N GLN A 66 -8.61 -5.19 -2.95
CA GLN A 66 -7.67 -5.99 -3.74
C GLN A 66 -6.22 -5.55 -3.52
N TRP A 67 -5.98 -4.23 -3.41
CA TRP A 67 -4.66 -3.67 -3.16
C TRP A 67 -4.03 -4.25 -1.88
N LEU A 68 -4.83 -4.42 -0.83
CA LEU A 68 -4.36 -4.94 0.44
C LEU A 68 -3.93 -6.41 0.35
N ARG A 69 -4.68 -7.21 -0.42
CA ARG A 69 -4.30 -8.61 -0.71
C ARG A 69 -2.99 -8.67 -1.51
N GLN A 70 -2.82 -7.80 -2.50
CA GLN A 70 -1.56 -7.71 -3.25
C GLN A 70 -0.39 -7.28 -2.35
N PHE A 71 -0.63 -6.31 -1.47
CA PHE A 71 0.35 -5.86 -0.48
C PHE A 71 0.75 -6.97 0.51
N GLU A 72 -0.21 -7.72 1.05
CA GLU A 72 0.10 -8.85 1.95
C GLU A 72 0.87 -9.96 1.23
N VAL A 73 0.54 -10.24 -0.03
CA VAL A 73 1.30 -11.18 -0.87
C VAL A 73 2.72 -10.68 -1.15
N ASP A 74 2.90 -9.39 -1.43
CA ASP A 74 4.23 -8.78 -1.63
C ASP A 74 5.08 -8.81 -0.35
N LEU A 75 4.44 -8.53 0.80
CA LEU A 75 5.02 -8.68 2.15
C LEU A 75 5.50 -10.11 2.42
N ASN A 76 4.69 -11.10 2.05
CA ASN A 76 5.02 -12.52 2.24
C ASN A 76 6.06 -13.02 1.21
N GLY A 77 6.01 -12.47 -0.01
CA GLY A 77 6.53 -13.07 -1.23
C GLY A 77 7.99 -12.79 -1.58
N ARG A 78 8.86 -12.35 -0.64
CA ARG A 78 10.32 -12.12 -0.86
C ARG A 78 10.72 -10.76 -1.42
N PHE A 79 9.82 -9.86 -1.80
CA PHE A 79 10.19 -8.52 -2.30
C PHE A 79 10.84 -7.63 -1.23
N PHE A 80 10.45 -7.75 0.03
CA PHE A 80 11.15 -7.10 1.15
C PHE A 80 12.51 -7.71 1.49
N ARG A 81 12.84 -8.89 0.94
CA ARG A 81 14.12 -9.57 1.17
C ARG A 81 15.18 -9.19 0.13
N GLN A 82 14.79 -8.62 -1.00
CA GLN A 82 15.70 -8.19 -2.06
C GLN A 82 15.27 -6.82 -2.58
N ALA A 83 15.67 -5.74 -1.90
CA ALA A 83 16.06 -4.55 -2.63
C ALA A 83 17.43 -4.87 -3.24
N PRO A 84 17.56 -5.10 -4.55
CA PRO A 84 18.88 -5.14 -5.14
C PRO A 84 19.44 -3.72 -5.05
N HIS A 85 20.63 -3.61 -4.47
CA HIS A 85 21.56 -2.53 -4.79
C HIS A 85 21.58 -2.37 -6.32
N ALA A 86 21.14 -1.21 -6.82
CA ALA A 86 21.53 -0.69 -8.12
C ALA A 86 21.44 0.84 -8.06
#